data_AF-Q0US00-F1
#
_entry.id   AF-Q0US00-F1
#
_cell.length_a   1.000
_cell.length_b   1.000
_cell.length_c   1.000
_cell.angle_alpha   90.00
_cell.angle_beta   90.00
_cell.angle_gamma   90.00
#
_symmetry.space_group_name_H-M   'P 1'
#
loop_
_entity.id
_entity.type
_entity.pdbx_description
1 polymer ?
#
loop_
_entity_poly.entity_id
_entity_poly.type
_entity_poly.pdbx_seq_one_letter_code
_entity_poly.pdbx_strand_id
1 'polypeptide(L)'
;MFIREASSFAVTVIAWSLLLLLLVILLLSLPTMRAKFHNTFEVTHRFLGWTSVALFWTQLLLLAHSASTPHQSITNILLHDITFWNLTLLTFLLIYPWLRLRRWTFTAHVLSPHAIRLSFPHAIHRFSCLSISTSPLHEWHPFATFPSAAGPSMVISNAGDWTRGIIGAAQHHAALARAASAQTGRKEEAVKMHFYIKSHPKAGVLSLSLLFPRVLILTTGSGIGPALSSLLERPVAQHARLIWSTRSPLKTPSGLVGGRVEGESEGEGGCGVCAE
;
A
#
# COMPACT_ATOMS: atom_id res chain seq x y z
N MET A 1 -34.07 -39.72 4.09
CA MET A 1 -32.75 -40.33 4.37
C MET A 1 -31.71 -39.87 3.34
N PHE A 2 -31.90 -40.15 2.04
CA PHE A 2 -30.98 -39.74 0.95
C PHE A 2 -30.57 -38.25 0.92
N ILE A 3 -31.49 -37.31 1.11
CA ILE A 3 -31.18 -35.86 1.08
C ILE A 3 -30.24 -35.46 2.24
N ARG A 4 -30.42 -36.07 3.42
CA ARG A 4 -29.57 -35.80 4.58
C ARG A 4 -28.15 -36.35 4.39
N GLU A 5 -28.01 -37.54 3.82
CA GLU A 5 -26.69 -38.12 3.53
C GLU A 5 -25.93 -37.36 2.44
N ALA A 6 -26.61 -36.94 1.37
CA ALA A 6 -26.02 -36.09 0.33
C ALA A 6 -25.54 -34.74 0.90
N SER A 7 -26.33 -34.14 1.80
CA SER A 7 -25.93 -32.90 2.48
C SER A 7 -24.73 -33.10 3.41
N SER A 8 -24.66 -34.23 4.13
CA SER A 8 -23.52 -34.57 5.00
C SER A 8 -22.23 -34.76 4.22
N PHE A 9 -22.30 -35.39 3.04
CA PHE A 9 -21.14 -35.54 2.16
C PHE A 9 -20.64 -34.18 1.64
N ALA A 10 -21.55 -33.34 1.14
CA ALA A 10 -21.20 -32.01 0.64
C ALA A 10 -20.53 -31.13 1.71
N VAL A 11 -21.10 -31.11 2.93
CA VAL A 11 -20.54 -30.39 4.09
C VAL A 11 -19.13 -30.88 4.43
N THR A 12 -18.88 -32.19 4.33
CA THR A 12 -17.57 -32.78 4.61
C THR A 12 -16.54 -32.39 3.55
N VAL A 13 -16.91 -32.44 2.26
CA VAL A 13 -16.02 -32.04 1.14
C VAL A 13 -15.63 -30.56 1.25
N ILE A 14 -16.60 -29.69 1.56
CA ILE A 14 -16.33 -28.25 1.74
C ILE A 14 -15.42 -28.02 2.95
N ALA A 15 -15.63 -28.74 4.06
CA ALA A 15 -14.77 -28.63 5.24
C ALA A 15 -13.31 -29.02 4.95
N TRP A 16 -13.07 -30.13 4.25
CA TRP A 16 -11.72 -30.54 3.84
C TRP A 16 -11.09 -29.56 2.84
N SER A 17 -11.89 -29.01 1.92
CA SER A 17 -11.44 -27.98 0.98
C SER A 17 -11.02 -26.71 1.71
N LEU A 18 -11.81 -26.24 2.68
CA LEU A 18 -11.48 -25.11 3.55
C LEU A 18 -10.18 -25.36 4.32
N LEU A 19 -10.03 -26.54 4.92
CA LEU A 19 -8.82 -26.92 5.66
C LEU A 19 -7.58 -26.86 4.76
N LEU A 20 -7.67 -27.43 3.55
CA LEU A 20 -6.59 -27.41 2.58
C LEU A 20 -6.22 -25.97 2.16
N LEU A 21 -7.21 -25.14 1.86
CA LEU A 21 -6.97 -23.74 1.49
C LEU A 21 -6.28 -22.96 2.61
N LEU A 22 -6.76 -23.10 3.85
CA LEU A 22 -6.16 -22.44 5.00
C LEU A 22 -4.74 -22.96 5.26
N LEU A 23 -4.49 -24.26 5.10
CA LEU A 23 -3.16 -24.84 5.23
C LEU A 23 -2.19 -24.27 4.18
N VAL A 24 -2.61 -24.14 2.92
CA VAL A 24 -1.79 -23.54 1.86
C VAL A 24 -1.44 -22.08 2.21
N ILE A 25 -2.40 -21.30 2.70
CA ILE A 25 -2.17 -19.92 3.13
C ILE A 25 -1.15 -19.89 4.29
N LEU A 26 -1.30 -20.77 5.29
CA LEU A 26 -0.40 -20.86 6.43
C LEU A 26 1.03 -21.22 6.00
N LEU A 27 1.20 -22.22 5.13
CA LEU A 27 2.51 -22.63 4.62
C LEU A 27 3.21 -21.50 3.84
N LEU A 28 2.49 -20.78 3.00
CA LEU A 28 3.06 -19.64 2.27
C LEU A 28 3.30 -18.42 3.18
N SER A 29 2.61 -18.33 4.32
CA SER A 29 2.81 -17.27 5.31
C SER A 29 4.08 -17.46 6.16
N LEU A 30 4.68 -18.65 6.16
CA LEU A 30 5.92 -18.93 6.91
C LEU A 30 7.02 -17.93 6.52
N PRO A 31 7.79 -17.38 7.49
CA PRO A 31 8.71 -16.27 7.21
C PRO A 31 9.70 -16.52 6.06
N THR A 32 10.23 -17.75 5.98
CA THR A 32 11.17 -18.16 4.92
C THR A 32 10.50 -18.20 3.55
N MET A 33 9.32 -18.81 3.47
CA MET A 33 8.54 -18.92 2.23
C MET A 33 8.02 -17.57 1.77
N ARG A 34 7.49 -16.76 2.68
CA ARG A 34 6.99 -15.42 2.40
C ARG A 34 8.10 -14.49 1.91
N ALA A 35 9.30 -14.56 2.49
CA ALA A 35 10.42 -13.75 2.03
C ALA A 35 10.89 -14.16 0.62
N LYS A 36 10.94 -15.48 0.34
CA LYS A 36 11.39 -16.01 -0.96
C LYS A 36 10.36 -15.85 -2.08
N PHE A 37 9.08 -16.04 -1.77
CA PHE A 37 7.97 -16.07 -2.72
C PHE A 37 6.92 -15.01 -2.40
N HIS A 38 7.38 -13.80 -2.09
CA HIS A 38 6.53 -12.68 -1.65
C HIS A 38 5.31 -12.45 -2.54
N ASN A 39 5.53 -12.32 -3.86
CA ASN A 39 4.44 -12.06 -4.80
C ASN A 39 3.44 -13.22 -4.87
N THR A 40 3.93 -14.47 -4.84
CA THR A 40 3.07 -15.66 -4.80
C THR A 40 2.23 -15.68 -3.53
N PHE A 41 2.84 -15.39 -2.37
CA PHE A 41 2.12 -15.29 -1.10
C PHE A 41 1.03 -14.22 -1.16
N GLU A 42 1.31 -13.01 -1.67
CA GLU A 42 0.32 -11.93 -1.75
C GLU A 42 -0.90 -12.31 -2.60
N VAL A 43 -0.66 -12.90 -3.76
CA VAL A 43 -1.69 -13.33 -4.71
C VAL A 43 -2.51 -14.47 -4.10
N THR A 44 -1.86 -15.54 -3.66
CA THR A 44 -2.54 -16.72 -3.10
C THR A 44 -3.32 -16.37 -1.85
N HIS A 45 -2.73 -15.64 -0.89
CA HIS A 45 -3.44 -15.20 0.31
C HIS A 45 -4.70 -14.39 -0.03
N ARG A 46 -4.64 -13.50 -1.04
CA ARG A 46 -5.80 -12.71 -1.45
C ARG A 46 -6.89 -13.59 -2.04
N PHE A 47 -6.58 -14.37 -3.07
CA PHE A 47 -7.60 -15.14 -3.78
C PHE A 47 -8.13 -16.31 -2.94
N LEU A 48 -7.25 -17.06 -2.28
CA LEU A 48 -7.66 -18.15 -1.39
C LEU A 48 -8.42 -17.63 -0.16
N GLY A 49 -8.11 -16.42 0.33
CA GLY A 49 -8.89 -15.77 1.38
C GLY A 49 -10.34 -15.50 0.97
N TRP A 50 -10.56 -14.90 -0.20
CA TRP A 50 -11.92 -14.67 -0.73
C TRP A 50 -12.66 -15.98 -1.00
N THR A 51 -11.98 -16.98 -1.58
CA THR A 51 -12.55 -18.32 -1.78
C THR A 51 -12.94 -18.95 -0.44
N SER A 52 -12.12 -18.81 0.60
CA SER A 52 -12.43 -19.34 1.94
C SER A 52 -13.69 -18.69 2.52
N VAL A 53 -13.84 -17.36 2.41
CA VAL A 53 -15.06 -16.66 2.86
C VAL A 53 -16.30 -17.18 2.13
N ALA A 54 -16.22 -17.36 0.81
CA ALA A 54 -17.34 -17.91 0.03
C ALA A 54 -17.68 -19.35 0.45
N LEU A 55 -16.67 -20.20 0.68
CA LEU A 55 -16.88 -21.57 1.15
C LEU A 55 -17.45 -21.62 2.58
N PHE A 56 -17.06 -20.72 3.48
CA PHE A 56 -17.68 -20.60 4.81
C PHE A 56 -19.16 -20.21 4.71
N TRP A 57 -19.52 -19.30 3.80
CA TRP A 57 -20.93 -18.96 3.52
C TRP A 57 -21.70 -20.17 3.01
N THR A 58 -21.16 -20.88 2.03
CA THR A 58 -21.78 -22.10 1.48
C THR A 58 -21.97 -23.16 2.56
N GLN A 59 -20.95 -23.39 3.40
CA GLN A 59 -21.01 -24.34 4.50
C GLN A 59 -22.12 -23.98 5.49
N LEU A 60 -22.21 -22.71 5.89
CA LEU A 60 -23.22 -22.22 6.82
C LEU A 60 -24.64 -22.40 6.25
N LEU A 61 -24.83 -22.03 4.98
CA LEU A 61 -26.13 -22.16 4.30
C LEU A 61 -26.56 -23.62 4.15
N LEU A 62 -25.63 -24.52 3.82
CA LEU A 62 -25.91 -25.95 3.75
C LEU A 62 -26.28 -26.53 5.11
N LEU A 63 -25.55 -26.18 6.17
CA LEU A 63 -25.87 -26.61 7.54
C LEU A 63 -27.24 -26.10 8.00
N ALA A 64 -27.55 -24.83 7.74
CA ALA A 64 -28.86 -24.24 8.06
C ALA A 64 -29.99 -24.88 7.26
N HIS A 65 -29.75 -25.23 5.99
CA HIS A 65 -30.70 -25.98 5.17
C HIS A 65 -30.95 -27.39 5.72
N SER A 66 -29.90 -28.13 6.07
CA SER A 66 -30.01 -29.47 6.64
C SER A 66 -30.69 -29.51 8.02
N ALA A 67 -30.56 -28.43 8.79
CA ALA A 67 -31.22 -28.26 10.08
C ALA A 67 -32.67 -27.77 9.98
N SER A 68 -33.09 -27.24 8.82
CA SER A 68 -34.44 -26.70 8.64
C SER A 68 -35.52 -27.79 8.75
N THR A 69 -36.67 -27.39 9.29
CA THR A 69 -37.84 -28.26 9.47
C THR A 69 -39.09 -27.52 8.99
N PRO A 70 -40.24 -28.20 8.76
CA PRO A 70 -41.47 -27.53 8.32
C PRO A 70 -41.93 -26.38 9.23
N HIS A 71 -41.54 -26.39 10.51
CA HIS A 71 -41.90 -25.37 11.50
C HIS A 71 -40.79 -24.33 11.75
N GLN A 72 -39.57 -24.55 11.24
CA GLN A 72 -38.44 -23.64 11.38
C GLN A 72 -37.78 -23.39 10.03
N SER A 73 -37.96 -22.16 9.52
CA SER A 73 -37.34 -21.73 8.27
C SER A 73 -35.83 -21.50 8.43
N ILE A 74 -35.10 -21.62 7.32
CA ILE A 74 -33.65 -21.39 7.25
C ILE A 74 -33.29 -19.99 7.77
N THR A 75 -34.10 -18.98 7.44
CA THR A 75 -33.91 -17.60 7.90
C THR A 75 -33.97 -17.49 9.42
N ASN A 76 -34.92 -18.16 10.07
CA ASN A 76 -35.04 -18.12 11.53
C ASN A 76 -33.80 -18.74 12.21
N ILE A 77 -33.30 -19.85 11.67
CA ILE A 77 -32.08 -20.51 12.13
C ILE A 77 -30.87 -19.58 11.99
N LEU A 78 -30.67 -18.97 10.82
CA LEU A 78 -29.54 -18.07 10.57
C LEU A 78 -29.55 -16.84 11.48
N LEU A 79 -30.73 -16.25 11.74
CA LEU A 79 -30.83 -15.04 12.56
C LEU A 79 -30.46 -15.29 14.04
N HIS A 80 -30.60 -16.51 14.53
CA HIS A 80 -30.22 -16.88 15.91
C HIS A 80 -28.80 -17.46 16.00
N ASP A 81 -28.13 -17.72 14.87
CA ASP A 81 -26.77 -18.24 14.85
C ASP A 81 -25.73 -17.11 14.96
N ILE A 82 -24.87 -17.19 15.98
CA ILE A 82 -23.75 -16.26 16.17
C ILE A 82 -22.77 -16.29 14.99
N THR A 83 -22.61 -17.44 14.34
CA THR A 83 -21.71 -17.67 13.21
C THR A 83 -22.14 -16.85 12.00
N PHE A 84 -23.46 -16.75 11.77
CA PHE A 84 -24.02 -15.92 10.71
C PHE A 84 -23.66 -14.45 10.90
N TRP A 85 -23.84 -13.90 12.10
CA TRP A 85 -23.51 -12.51 12.40
C TRP A 85 -22.01 -12.23 12.32
N ASN A 86 -21.18 -13.14 12.83
CA ASN A 86 -19.73 -13.02 12.74
C ASN A 86 -19.24 -13.05 11.28
N LEU A 87 -19.73 -13.99 10.47
CA LEU A 87 -19.36 -14.09 9.07
C LEU A 87 -19.87 -12.89 8.26
N THR A 88 -21.07 -12.40 8.57
CA THR A 88 -21.63 -11.16 8.01
C THR A 88 -20.74 -9.96 8.31
N LEU A 89 -20.39 -9.74 9.58
CA LEU A 89 -19.51 -8.65 10.00
C LEU A 89 -18.14 -8.75 9.33
N LEU A 90 -17.52 -9.93 9.34
CA LEU A 90 -16.23 -10.16 8.68
C LEU A 90 -16.30 -9.86 7.19
N THR A 91 -17.36 -10.31 6.51
CA THR A 91 -17.56 -10.06 5.07
C THR A 91 -17.69 -8.56 4.80
N PHE A 92 -18.46 -7.83 5.61
CA PHE A 92 -18.56 -6.37 5.49
C PHE A 92 -17.22 -5.66 5.73
N LEU A 93 -16.45 -6.06 6.75
CA LEU A 93 -15.14 -5.49 7.04
C LEU A 93 -14.13 -5.75 5.91
N LEU A 94 -14.19 -6.93 5.28
CA LEU A 94 -13.35 -7.27 4.13
C LEU A 94 -13.73 -6.48 2.87
N ILE A 95 -15.02 -6.26 2.63
CA ILE A 95 -15.55 -5.52 1.47
C ILE A 95 -15.37 -4.00 1.63
N TYR A 96 -15.46 -3.47 2.86
CA TYR A 96 -15.47 -2.03 3.14
C TYR A 96 -14.32 -1.24 2.48
N PRO A 97 -13.04 -1.68 2.53
CA PRO A 97 -11.95 -0.99 1.85
C PRO A 97 -12.10 -0.92 0.32
N TRP A 98 -12.78 -1.89 -0.29
CA TRP A 98 -12.98 -1.98 -1.74
C TRP A 98 -14.13 -1.08 -2.21
N LEU A 99 -15.17 -0.89 -1.39
CA LEU A 99 -16.21 0.10 -1.67
C LEU A 99 -15.67 1.53 -1.69
N ARG A 100 -14.53 1.76 -1.04
CA ARG A 100 -13.82 3.05 -1.03
C ARG A 100 -12.67 3.11 -2.04
N LEU A 101 -12.66 2.21 -3.03
CA LEU A 101 -11.69 2.27 -4.11
C LEU A 101 -11.92 3.53 -4.95
N ARG A 102 -10.89 4.38 -5.05
CA ARG A 102 -10.95 5.62 -5.83
C ARG A 102 -9.77 5.66 -6.78
N ARG A 103 -9.96 6.30 -7.94
CA ARG A 103 -8.87 6.60 -8.87
C ARG A 103 -8.46 8.04 -8.69
N TRP A 104 -7.20 8.29 -8.36
CA TRP A 104 -6.65 9.64 -8.24
C TRP A 104 -5.69 9.92 -9.40
N THR A 105 -5.61 11.20 -9.75
CA THR A 105 -4.68 11.73 -10.72
C THR A 105 -3.50 12.36 -10.00
N PHE A 106 -2.31 12.01 -10.44
CA PHE A 106 -1.03 12.47 -9.92
C PHE A 106 -0.27 13.17 -11.03
N THR A 107 0.52 14.17 -10.66
CA THR A 107 1.48 14.82 -11.54
C THR A 107 2.86 14.23 -11.28
N ALA A 108 3.44 13.59 -12.28
CA ALA A 108 4.75 12.98 -12.20
C ALA A 108 5.85 13.97 -12.56
N HIS A 109 6.83 14.10 -11.68
CA HIS A 109 8.07 14.83 -11.90
C HIS A 109 9.23 13.84 -11.90
N VAL A 110 9.90 13.73 -13.05
CA VAL A 110 11.07 12.86 -13.17
C VAL A 110 12.22 13.51 -12.42
N LEU A 111 12.68 12.84 -11.37
CA LEU A 111 13.76 13.29 -10.51
C LEU A 111 15.10 12.75 -11.00
N SER A 112 15.15 11.45 -11.29
CA SER A 112 16.33 10.77 -11.83
C SER A 112 15.90 9.50 -12.57
N PRO A 113 16.83 8.77 -13.22
CA PRO A 113 16.53 7.44 -13.77
C PRO A 113 16.06 6.41 -12.74
N HIS A 114 16.27 6.70 -11.45
CA HIS A 114 15.96 5.80 -10.36
C HIS A 114 14.80 6.29 -9.47
N ALA A 115 14.30 7.51 -9.67
CA ALA A 115 13.28 8.09 -8.81
C ALA A 115 12.35 9.06 -9.54
N ILE A 116 11.11 9.10 -9.10
CA ILE A 116 10.11 10.10 -9.49
C ILE A 116 9.43 10.69 -8.25
N ARG A 117 8.97 11.94 -8.35
CA ARG A 117 8.07 12.56 -7.38
C ARG A 117 6.68 12.63 -7.96
N LEU A 118 5.69 12.16 -7.22
CA LEU A 118 4.28 12.31 -7.55
C LEU A 118 3.66 13.38 -6.66
N SER A 119 3.11 14.43 -7.28
CA SER A 119 2.36 15.48 -6.60
C SER A 119 0.86 15.25 -6.81
N PHE A 120 0.02 15.57 -5.83
CA PHE A 120 -1.43 15.41 -5.94
C PHE A 120 -2.18 16.52 -5.18
N PRO A 121 -3.39 16.91 -5.67
CA PRO A 121 -4.11 18.07 -5.12
C PRO A 121 -4.90 17.76 -3.83
N HIS A 122 -5.05 16.49 -3.47
CA HIS A 122 -5.88 16.08 -2.34
C HIS A 122 -5.18 16.37 -1.02
N ALA A 123 -5.88 17.03 -0.10
CA ALA A 123 -5.41 17.21 1.26
C ALA A 123 -5.30 15.85 1.96
N ILE A 124 -4.12 15.59 2.53
CA ILE A 124 -3.86 14.39 3.33
C ILE A 124 -3.33 14.86 4.69
N HIS A 125 -3.67 14.10 5.74
CA HIS A 125 -3.15 14.35 7.08
C HIS A 125 -1.62 14.23 7.13
N ARG A 126 -1.03 14.96 8.07
CA ARG A 126 0.40 14.94 8.37
C ARG A 126 0.90 13.51 8.64
N PHE A 127 2.15 13.23 8.29
CA PHE A 127 2.78 11.91 8.49
C PHE A 127 2.05 10.72 7.82
N SER A 128 1.23 10.95 6.79
CA SER A 128 0.45 9.86 6.20
C SER A 128 1.24 9.01 5.22
N CYS A 129 0.83 7.75 5.14
CA CYS A 129 1.22 6.80 4.11
C CYS A 129 0.02 6.52 3.18
N LEU A 130 0.26 6.67 1.88
CA LEU A 130 -0.73 6.41 0.85
C LEU A 130 -0.33 5.15 0.07
N SER A 131 -1.23 4.16 0.03
CA SER A 131 -1.05 2.97 -0.80
C SER A 131 -1.68 3.19 -2.17
N ILE A 132 -0.87 3.07 -3.22
CA ILE A 132 -1.30 3.23 -4.61
C ILE A 132 -1.13 1.93 -5.40
N SER A 133 -1.90 1.79 -6.46
CA SER A 133 -1.85 0.64 -7.36
C SER A 133 -2.19 1.02 -8.80
N THR A 134 -1.59 0.34 -9.77
CA THR A 134 -1.96 0.42 -11.19
C THR A 134 -3.14 -0.48 -11.54
N SER A 135 -3.29 -1.61 -10.83
CA SER A 135 -4.37 -2.59 -11.02
C SER A 135 -4.97 -2.97 -9.66
N PRO A 136 -6.25 -2.67 -9.42
CA PRO A 136 -6.82 -2.73 -8.07
C PRO A 136 -6.82 -4.13 -7.46
N LEU A 137 -6.80 -5.17 -8.30
CA LEU A 137 -6.85 -6.58 -7.90
C LEU A 137 -5.48 -7.22 -7.64
N HIS A 138 -4.36 -6.53 -7.93
CA HIS A 138 -3.01 -7.09 -7.82
C HIS A 138 -2.17 -6.38 -6.74
N GLU A 139 -1.14 -5.65 -7.13
CA GLU A 139 -0.11 -5.16 -6.21
C GLU A 139 -0.49 -3.80 -5.62
N TRP A 140 -0.19 -3.59 -4.34
CA TRP A 140 -0.49 -2.34 -3.62
C TRP A 140 0.76 -1.86 -2.90
N HIS A 141 1.25 -0.67 -3.26
CA HIS A 141 2.53 -0.18 -2.76
C HIS A 141 2.32 1.04 -1.85
N PRO A 142 2.69 0.96 -0.56
CA PRO A 142 2.64 2.09 0.36
C PRO A 142 3.81 3.05 0.13
N PHE A 143 3.52 4.35 0.04
CA PHE A 143 4.52 5.41 0.01
C PHE A 143 4.21 6.48 1.05
N ALA A 144 5.25 7.01 1.68
CA ALA A 144 5.09 8.13 2.59
C ALA A 144 4.82 9.42 1.81
N THR A 145 3.93 10.23 2.36
CA THR A 145 3.59 11.55 1.84
C THR A 145 4.27 12.63 2.67
N PHE A 146 4.67 13.72 2.02
CA PHE A 146 5.28 14.88 2.65
C PHE A 146 4.72 16.17 2.01
N PRO A 147 4.66 17.27 2.76
CA PRO A 147 4.22 18.55 2.23
C PRO A 147 5.27 19.12 1.27
N SER A 148 4.82 19.72 0.16
CA SER A 148 5.67 20.49 -0.76
C SER A 148 4.96 21.78 -1.16
N ALA A 149 5.71 22.76 -1.67
CA ALA A 149 5.17 24.05 -2.09
C ALA A 149 4.07 23.93 -3.16
N ALA A 150 4.14 22.89 -4.00
CA ALA A 150 3.15 22.60 -5.04
C ALA A 150 1.97 21.73 -4.54
N GLY A 151 1.91 21.43 -3.24
CA GLY A 151 0.94 20.52 -2.63
C GLY A 151 1.56 19.22 -2.11
N PRO A 152 0.76 18.36 -1.47
CA PRO A 152 1.22 17.07 -0.96
C PRO A 152 1.88 16.21 -2.05
N SER A 153 3.00 15.60 -1.70
CA SER A 153 3.84 14.85 -2.61
C SER A 153 4.30 13.53 -2.01
N MET A 154 4.70 12.59 -2.86
CA MET A 154 5.38 11.36 -2.47
C MET A 154 6.56 11.09 -3.42
N VAL A 155 7.56 10.36 -2.93
CA VAL A 155 8.70 9.94 -3.76
C VAL A 155 8.67 8.43 -3.93
N ILE A 156 8.88 8.00 -5.17
CA ILE A 156 8.96 6.59 -5.56
C ILE A 156 10.36 6.36 -6.11
N SER A 157 11.10 5.45 -5.49
CA SER A 157 12.38 4.95 -5.98
C SER A 157 12.23 3.56 -6.58
N ASN A 158 13.11 3.21 -7.51
CA ASN A 158 13.16 1.87 -8.10
C ASN A 158 13.64 0.84 -7.07
N ALA A 159 12.69 0.07 -6.55
CA ALA A 159 12.90 -0.99 -5.56
C ALA A 159 12.35 -2.35 -6.01
N GLY A 160 11.84 -2.44 -7.24
CA GLY A 160 11.22 -3.64 -7.78
C GLY A 160 10.57 -3.38 -9.14
N ASP A 161 10.05 -4.44 -9.76
CA ASP A 161 9.58 -4.39 -11.15
C ASP A 161 8.43 -3.40 -11.35
N TRP A 162 7.48 -3.36 -10.42
CA TRP A 162 6.37 -2.39 -10.44
C TRP A 162 6.86 -0.94 -10.43
N THR A 163 7.76 -0.60 -9.50
CA THR A 163 8.32 0.77 -9.39
C THR A 163 9.15 1.14 -10.61
N ARG A 164 9.93 0.20 -11.16
CA ARG A 164 10.73 0.40 -12.37
C ARG A 164 9.84 0.69 -13.57
N GLY A 165 8.75 -0.05 -13.72
CA GLY A 165 7.78 0.16 -14.79
C GLY A 165 7.14 1.55 -14.74
N ILE A 166 6.75 2.01 -13.55
CA ILE A 166 6.16 3.35 -13.37
C ILE A 166 7.15 4.47 -13.65
N ILE A 167 8.39 4.32 -13.17
CA ILE A 167 9.45 5.30 -13.42
C ILE A 167 9.73 5.38 -14.93
N GLY A 168 9.87 4.24 -15.60
CA GLY A 168 10.08 4.18 -17.05
C GLY A 168 8.93 4.80 -17.84
N ALA A 169 7.67 4.52 -17.46
CA ALA A 169 6.50 5.13 -18.09
C ALA A 169 6.47 6.65 -17.92
N ALA A 170 6.77 7.15 -16.71
CA ALA A 170 6.86 8.58 -16.45
C ALA A 170 7.97 9.26 -17.27
N GLN A 171 9.13 8.61 -17.39
CA GLN A 171 10.25 9.09 -18.20
C GLN A 171 9.91 9.16 -19.68
N HIS A 172 9.30 8.10 -20.22
CA HIS A 172 8.86 8.05 -21.60
C HIS A 172 7.85 9.17 -21.91
N HIS A 173 6.85 9.34 -21.04
CA HIS A 173 5.84 10.40 -21.21
C HIS A 173 6.45 11.80 -21.09
N ALA A 174 7.41 12.01 -20.18
CA ALA A 174 8.13 13.28 -20.07
C ALA A 174 8.98 13.56 -21.31
N ALA A 175 9.64 12.54 -21.89
CA ALA A 175 10.40 12.68 -23.13
C ALA A 175 9.50 13.08 -24.31
N LEU A 176 8.33 12.44 -24.44
CA LEU A 176 7.33 12.80 -25.45
C LEU A 176 6.80 14.22 -25.27
N ALA A 177 6.50 14.63 -24.03
CA ALA A 177 6.02 15.98 -23.72
C ALA A 177 7.06 17.05 -24.10
N ARG A 178 8.35 16.81 -23.84
CA ARG A 178 9.45 17.69 -24.25
C ARG A 178 9.59 17.78 -25.76
N ALA A 179 9.52 16.65 -26.46
CA ALA A 179 9.61 16.62 -27.92
C ALA A 179 8.46 17.40 -28.57
N ALA A 180 7.22 17.23 -28.07
CA ALA A 180 6.06 17.97 -28.56
C ALA A 180 6.15 19.48 -28.26
N SER A 181 6.62 19.84 -27.07
CA SER A 181 6.85 21.24 -26.68
C SER A 181 7.89 21.91 -27.58
N ALA A 182 9.00 21.22 -27.89
CA ALA A 182 10.05 21.72 -28.78
C ALA A 182 9.54 21.96 -30.21
N GLN A 183 8.62 21.13 -30.70
CA GLN A 183 8.02 21.30 -32.04
C GLN A 183 6.98 22.42 -32.10
N THR A 184 6.21 22.63 -31.03
CA THR A 184 5.04 23.54 -31.04
C THR A 184 5.34 24.91 -30.40
N GLY A 185 6.49 25.07 -29.74
CA GLY A 185 6.83 26.27 -28.96
C GLY A 185 5.94 26.51 -27.72
N ARG A 186 5.04 25.56 -27.40
CA ARG A 186 4.15 25.63 -26.23
C ARG A 186 4.86 25.11 -24.98
N LYS A 187 4.43 25.60 -23.81
CA LYS A 187 4.95 25.16 -22.51
C LYS A 187 4.78 23.64 -22.32
N GLU A 188 5.80 22.99 -21.77
CA GLU A 188 5.79 21.55 -21.46
C GLU A 188 4.59 21.20 -20.56
N GLU A 189 3.76 20.27 -21.03
CA GLU A 189 2.59 19.81 -20.28
C GLU A 189 3.02 18.86 -19.14
N ALA A 190 2.39 19.01 -17.99
CA ALA A 190 2.67 18.18 -16.83
C ALA A 190 2.24 16.72 -17.08
N VAL A 191 3.15 15.77 -16.86
CA VAL A 191 2.86 14.33 -17.02
C VAL A 191 1.85 13.88 -15.97
N LYS A 192 0.65 13.51 -16.41
CA LYS A 192 -0.40 12.99 -15.53
C LYS A 192 -0.37 11.46 -15.50
N MET A 193 -0.44 10.89 -14.31
CA MET A 193 -0.56 9.44 -14.08
C MET A 193 -1.77 9.17 -13.19
N HIS A 194 -2.44 8.05 -13.40
CA HIS A 194 -3.62 7.68 -12.63
C HIS A 194 -3.37 6.40 -11.86
N PHE A 195 -3.65 6.43 -10.56
CA PHE A 195 -3.51 5.27 -9.68
C PHE A 195 -4.77 5.05 -8.85
N TYR A 196 -5.01 3.79 -8.51
CA TYR A 196 -6.04 3.40 -7.56
C TYR A 196 -5.54 3.55 -6.14
N ILE A 197 -6.41 4.04 -5.25
CA ILE A 197 -6.18 4.16 -3.81
C ILE A 197 -7.29 3.41 -3.09
N LYS A 198 -6.89 2.67 -2.06
CA LYS A 198 -7.80 1.99 -1.12
C LYS A 198 -7.92 2.80 0.16
N SER A 199 -9.16 3.05 0.57
CA SER A 199 -9.49 3.57 1.90
C SER A 199 -8.83 4.92 2.24
N HIS A 200 -8.81 5.25 3.52
CA HIS A 200 -8.18 6.45 4.06
C HIS A 200 -6.67 6.28 4.17
N PRO A 201 -5.90 7.36 3.95
CA PRO A 201 -4.47 7.39 4.26
C PRO A 201 -4.22 6.90 5.69
N LYS A 202 -3.22 6.03 5.85
CA LYS A 202 -2.86 5.50 7.17
C LYS A 202 -1.80 6.39 7.80
N ALA A 203 -1.84 6.57 9.11
CA ALA A 203 -0.73 7.19 9.81
C ALA A 203 0.55 6.37 9.56
N GLY A 204 1.60 7.03 9.08
CA GLY A 204 2.91 6.43 8.90
C GLY A 204 3.60 6.20 10.24
N VAL A 205 4.57 5.28 10.27
CA VAL A 205 5.31 4.94 11.49
C VAL A 205 5.98 6.16 12.13
N LEU A 206 6.45 7.10 11.31
CA LEU A 206 7.08 8.33 11.82
C LEU A 206 6.12 9.31 12.49
N SER A 207 4.79 9.09 12.45
CA SER A 207 3.86 9.85 13.29
C SER A 207 4.15 9.65 14.79
N LEU A 208 4.74 8.52 15.17
CA LEU A 208 5.18 8.23 16.53
C LEU A 208 6.32 9.14 16.99
N SER A 209 7.05 9.78 16.06
CA SER A 209 8.12 10.71 16.42
C SER A 209 7.60 11.85 17.30
N LEU A 210 6.34 12.28 17.10
CA LEU A 210 5.66 13.33 17.85
C LEU A 210 5.56 13.06 19.36
N LEU A 211 5.70 11.80 19.78
CA LEU A 211 5.66 11.42 21.20
C LEU A 211 6.96 11.76 21.94
N PHE A 212 8.05 12.04 21.21
CA PHE A 212 9.37 12.23 21.78
C PHE A 212 9.84 13.68 21.58
N PRO A 213 10.34 14.36 22.62
CA PRO A 213 10.85 15.73 22.50
C PRO A 213 12.18 15.80 21.73
N ARG A 214 12.90 14.67 21.64
CA ARG A 214 14.18 14.53 20.96
C ARG A 214 14.17 13.31 20.06
N VAL A 215 14.46 13.48 18.78
CA VAL A 215 14.41 12.39 17.77
C VAL A 215 15.66 12.43 16.90
N LEU A 216 16.31 11.28 16.73
CA LEU A 216 17.33 11.07 15.71
C LEU A 216 16.73 10.20 14.61
N ILE A 217 16.57 10.76 13.42
CA ILE A 217 16.08 10.03 12.25
C ILE A 217 17.30 9.57 11.45
N LEU A 218 17.52 8.25 11.43
CA LEU A 218 18.52 7.63 10.56
C LEU A 218 17.80 6.99 9.38
N THR A 219 18.15 7.39 8.16
CA THR A 219 17.53 6.84 6.96
C THR A 219 18.54 6.64 5.83
N THR A 220 18.25 5.68 4.96
CA THR A 220 19.04 5.40 3.76
C THR A 220 18.20 5.56 2.50
N GLY A 221 18.84 6.00 1.41
CA GLY A 221 18.20 6.09 0.09
C GLY A 221 16.89 6.88 0.10
N SER A 222 15.80 6.28 -0.40
CA SER A 222 14.48 6.91 -0.51
C SER A 222 13.69 7.02 0.80
N GLY A 223 14.17 6.41 1.89
CA GLY A 223 13.58 6.59 3.23
C GLY A 223 13.64 8.05 3.73
N ILE A 224 14.37 8.92 3.02
CA ILE A 224 14.31 10.37 3.21
C ILE A 224 12.90 10.95 3.03
N GLY A 225 12.03 10.36 2.19
CA GLY A 225 10.65 10.85 2.01
C GLY A 225 9.85 10.89 3.32
N PRO A 226 9.72 9.74 4.03
CA PRO A 226 9.17 9.71 5.38
C PRO A 226 9.88 10.67 6.35
N ALA A 227 11.21 10.72 6.33
CA ALA A 227 11.99 11.58 7.22
C ALA A 227 11.68 13.07 7.01
N LEU A 228 11.59 13.51 5.76
CA LEU A 228 11.24 14.88 5.40
C LEU A 228 9.83 15.24 5.84
N SER A 229 8.87 14.32 5.70
CA SER A 229 7.53 14.49 6.27
C SER A 229 7.62 14.82 7.76
N SER A 230 8.44 14.06 8.50
CA SER A 230 8.61 14.27 9.93
C SER A 230 9.35 15.54 10.31
N LEU A 231 10.32 15.99 9.52
CA LEU A 231 11.10 17.19 9.81
C LEU A 231 10.35 18.46 9.45
N LEU A 232 9.63 18.46 8.32
CA LEU A 232 8.87 19.61 7.85
C LEU A 232 7.62 19.87 8.69
N GLU A 233 7.05 18.82 9.30
CA GLU A 233 5.81 18.90 10.07
C GLU A 233 6.03 18.73 11.59
N ARG A 234 7.28 18.87 12.06
CA ARG A 234 7.63 18.73 13.49
C ARG A 234 7.03 19.85 14.35
N PRO A 235 6.68 19.57 15.62
CA PRO A 235 6.39 20.62 16.60
C PRO A 235 7.60 21.53 16.79
N VAL A 236 7.39 22.83 16.99
CA VAL A 236 8.46 23.83 17.13
C VAL A 236 9.40 23.51 18.30
N ALA A 237 8.89 22.90 19.38
CA ALA A 237 9.67 22.52 20.54
C ALA A 237 10.48 21.21 20.37
N GLN A 238 10.23 20.45 19.29
CA GLN A 238 10.86 19.16 19.06
C GLN A 238 12.24 19.33 18.44
N HIS A 239 13.25 18.75 19.09
CA HIS A 239 14.61 18.69 18.55
C HIS A 239 14.72 17.43 17.69
N ALA A 240 14.88 17.58 16.38
CA ALA A 240 15.05 16.46 15.47
C ALA A 240 16.33 16.63 14.64
N ARG A 241 17.15 15.58 14.58
CA ARG A 241 18.34 15.50 13.71
C ARG A 241 18.12 14.42 12.65
N LEU A 242 18.56 14.68 11.43
CA LEU A 242 18.52 13.72 10.33
C LEU A 242 19.94 13.32 9.94
N ILE A 243 20.20 12.01 10.00
CA ILE A 243 21.36 11.41 9.35
C ILE A 243 20.85 10.66 8.13
N TRP A 244 21.24 11.13 6.96
CA TRP A 244 20.86 10.51 5.69
C TRP A 244 22.08 9.96 4.97
N SER A 245 22.06 8.66 4.65
CA SER A 245 23.10 8.01 3.87
C SER A 245 22.57 7.54 2.52
N THR A 246 23.25 7.94 1.45
CA THR A 246 22.90 7.55 0.07
C THR A 246 24.16 7.47 -0.79
N ARG A 247 24.15 6.62 -1.82
CA ARG A 247 25.29 6.40 -2.72
C ARG A 247 25.68 7.65 -3.52
N SER A 248 24.75 8.59 -3.72
CA SER A 248 25.01 9.83 -4.46
C SER A 248 24.06 10.94 -3.99
N PRO A 249 24.38 11.63 -2.88
CA PRO A 249 23.49 12.65 -2.31
C PRO A 249 23.25 13.82 -3.28
N LEU A 250 24.27 14.24 -4.01
CA LEU A 250 24.20 15.36 -4.96
C LEU A 250 23.44 15.04 -6.27
N LYS A 251 23.39 13.76 -6.67
CA LYS A 251 22.56 13.31 -7.82
C LYS A 251 21.12 12.97 -7.40
N THR A 252 20.87 12.90 -6.09
CA THR A 252 19.52 12.81 -5.56
C THR A 252 18.98 14.23 -5.52
N PRO A 253 17.87 14.54 -6.22
CA PRO A 253 17.62 15.91 -6.62
C PRO A 253 17.49 16.86 -5.44
N SER A 254 18.25 17.93 -5.53
CA SER A 254 18.19 19.18 -4.76
C SER A 254 16.79 19.82 -4.69
N GLY A 255 15.80 19.32 -5.44
CA GLY A 255 14.39 19.72 -5.37
C GLY A 255 13.55 19.02 -4.30
N LEU A 256 14.13 18.12 -3.50
CA LEU A 256 13.47 17.47 -2.35
C LEU A 256 13.58 18.28 -1.05
N VAL A 257 14.62 19.11 -0.93
CA VAL A 257 14.92 19.87 0.29
C VAL A 257 15.14 21.33 -0.11
N GLY A 258 14.14 22.18 0.14
CA GLY A 258 14.22 23.63 -0.07
C GLY A 258 15.01 24.37 1.01
N GLY A 259 16.04 23.73 1.59
CA GLY A 259 16.85 24.27 2.69
C GLY A 259 18.34 24.08 2.41
N ARG A 260 19.16 24.98 2.95
CA ARG A 260 20.63 24.94 2.86
C ARG A 260 21.12 23.64 3.50
N VAL A 261 21.53 22.68 2.69
CA VAL A 261 22.17 21.43 3.11
C VAL A 261 23.67 21.71 3.21
N GLU A 262 24.19 21.83 4.42
CA GLU A 262 25.65 21.84 4.65
C GLU A 262 26.13 20.39 4.65
N GLY A 263 26.73 19.98 3.53
CA GLY A 263 27.34 18.66 3.38
C GLY A 263 28.82 18.74 3.73
N GLU A 264 29.21 18.12 4.84
CA GLU A 264 30.61 17.92 5.17
C GLU A 264 31.07 16.61 4.50
N SER A 265 31.94 16.73 3.50
CA SER A 265 32.54 15.57 2.84
C SER A 265 33.78 15.14 3.60
N GLU A 266 33.65 14.18 4.52
CA GLU A 266 34.83 13.48 5.01
C GLU A 266 35.35 12.53 3.92
N GLY A 267 36.65 12.67 3.65
CA GLY A 267 37.36 11.92 2.62
C GLY A 267 37.34 10.41 2.86
N GLU A 268 37.32 9.68 1.74
CA GLU A 268 37.45 8.23 1.60
C GLU A 268 36.43 7.36 2.36
N GLY A 269 35.28 7.15 1.72
CA GLY A 269 34.49 5.91 1.88
C GLY A 269 33.14 6.02 2.59
N GLY A 270 32.84 7.14 3.25
CA GLY A 270 31.57 7.36 3.97
C GLY A 270 30.84 8.61 3.49
N CYS A 271 29.79 8.46 2.70
CA CYS A 271 28.95 9.61 2.30
C CYS A 271 27.71 9.69 3.21
N GLY A 272 27.82 10.46 4.29
CA GLY A 272 26.72 10.84 5.16
C GLY A 272 26.43 12.33 5.00
N VAL A 273 25.14 12.69 4.85
CA VAL A 273 24.69 14.08 4.88
C VAL A 273 23.95 14.27 6.20
N CYS A 274 24.49 15.13 7.05
CA CYS A 274 23.83 15.62 8.25
C CYS A 274 22.99 16.85 7.88
N ALA A 275 21.70 16.83 8.20
CA ALA A 275 20.87 18.03 8.19
C ALA A 275 20.57 18.38 9.65
N GLU A 276 21.10 19.52 10.11
CA GLU A 276 20.80 20.11 11.43
C GLU A 276 19.44 20.83 11.46
#